data_AF-A0A382LNG7-F1
#
_entry.id   AF-A0A382LNG7-F1
#
_cell.length_a   1.000
_cell.length_b   1.000
_cell.length_c   1.000
_cell.angle_alpha   90.00
_cell.angle_beta   90.00
_cell.angle_gamma   90.00
#
_symmetry.space_group_name_H-M   'P 1'
#
loop_
_entity.id
_entity.type
_entity.pdbx_description
1 polymer ?
#
loop_
_entity_poly.entity_id
_entity_poly.type
_entity_poly.pdbx_seq_one_letter_code
_entity_poly.pdbx_strand_id
1 'polypeptide(L)'
;EAIVLNDQQITLKWADNTYIEDGFEIYYSTNENGDYLKSGQVETNITEHTVDSLKYGNEYFFKVRAFKDSIYSNFSSIQKQSTIFPAPSNPVLNIVDYQTIKLEWQDNCSFENGYKVERRIQGSEYLEIATLDSNIVNYSDNTVTSYDSTLSYRIKAFTDLNESNTKSQSIYFGFAPSNLSISQVTETSVELKWQDNSSFEDGFKIEKNVNETGYVESGTVSSDVVSFTETGLNSSDLFTYRVRAYVSDKVSSYSDTSNFEFQTIGYIYISTAGNDFTGNGTVNYPYGTIQKGINVANTGDIVLLSDGTYLESINYNGKTITVASHYIVDGLESHIENTIIDGENVRRCVTIDGTGSALKGLTITKGRRDSGSGIRVEHSSSPTIENCNIIANGVSDFG
;
A
#
# COMPACT_ATOMS: atom_id res chain seq x y z
N GLU A 1 -11.21 -57.06 -8.14
CA GLU A 1 -10.87 -55.65 -7.86
C GLU A 1 -11.32 -55.29 -6.44
N ALA A 2 -10.75 -54.21 -5.89
CA ALA A 2 -11.09 -53.70 -4.56
C ALA A 2 -11.49 -52.22 -4.67
N ILE A 3 -12.70 -51.88 -4.24
CA ILE A 3 -13.35 -50.57 -4.43
C ILE A 3 -13.60 -49.95 -3.05
N VAL A 4 -13.11 -48.73 -2.81
CA VAL A 4 -13.36 -48.00 -1.56
C VAL A 4 -14.80 -47.47 -1.57
N LEU A 5 -15.57 -47.79 -0.52
CA LEU A 5 -16.92 -47.24 -0.34
C LEU A 5 -16.92 -46.01 0.57
N ASN A 6 -16.15 -46.07 1.66
CA ASN A 6 -15.92 -44.96 2.58
C ASN A 6 -14.60 -45.15 3.33
N ASP A 7 -14.38 -44.33 4.35
CA ASP A 7 -13.20 -44.33 5.21
C ASP A 7 -13.01 -45.62 6.05
N GLN A 8 -13.98 -46.54 6.06
CA GLN A 8 -13.95 -47.79 6.83
C GLN A 8 -14.37 -49.04 6.05
N GLN A 9 -14.77 -48.91 4.78
CA GLN A 9 -15.35 -50.01 4.00
C GLN A 9 -14.72 -50.13 2.61
N ILE A 10 -14.30 -51.35 2.26
CA ILE A 10 -13.81 -51.71 0.93
C ILE A 10 -14.59 -52.91 0.42
N THR A 11 -15.16 -52.80 -0.78
CA THR A 11 -15.84 -53.90 -1.47
C THR A 11 -14.90 -54.61 -2.42
N LEU A 12 -14.78 -55.92 -2.24
CA LEU A 12 -14.10 -56.80 -3.18
C LEU A 12 -15.10 -57.32 -4.20
N LYS A 13 -14.68 -57.36 -5.46
CA LYS A 13 -15.38 -58.07 -6.55
C LYS A 13 -14.43 -59.05 -7.23
N TRP A 14 -14.89 -60.25 -7.53
CA TRP A 14 -14.08 -61.29 -8.19
C TRP A 14 -14.87 -62.00 -9.28
N ALA A 15 -14.16 -62.68 -10.18
CA ALA A 15 -14.78 -63.57 -11.15
C ALA A 15 -14.95 -64.95 -10.52
N ASP A 16 -16.17 -65.49 -10.61
CA ASP A 16 -16.41 -66.90 -10.33
C ASP A 16 -15.86 -67.76 -11.47
N ASN A 17 -14.98 -68.71 -11.13
CA ASN A 17 -14.35 -69.64 -12.07
C ASN A 17 -14.65 -71.10 -11.70
N THR A 18 -15.61 -71.34 -10.80
CA THR A 18 -16.04 -72.65 -10.35
C THR A 18 -17.52 -72.87 -10.72
N TYR A 19 -17.92 -74.14 -10.78
CA TYR A 19 -19.30 -74.55 -11.09
C TYR A 19 -19.92 -75.41 -9.98
N ILE A 20 -19.17 -75.66 -8.90
CA ILE A 20 -19.50 -76.68 -7.89
C ILE A 20 -19.17 -76.25 -6.45
N GLU A 21 -18.91 -74.99 -6.20
CA GLU A 21 -18.62 -74.41 -4.90
C GLU A 21 -19.88 -74.22 -4.06
N ASP A 22 -19.72 -74.26 -2.74
CA ASP A 22 -20.77 -73.85 -1.81
C ASP A 22 -20.67 -72.34 -1.48
N GLY A 23 -19.53 -71.72 -1.81
CA GLY A 23 -19.32 -70.29 -1.65
C GLY A 23 -17.86 -69.86 -1.70
N PHE A 24 -17.60 -68.65 -1.20
CA PHE A 24 -16.27 -68.04 -1.15
C PHE A 24 -15.95 -67.53 0.25
N GLU A 25 -14.69 -67.66 0.67
CA GLU A 25 -14.17 -67.04 1.89
C GLU A 25 -13.29 -65.85 1.55
N ILE A 26 -13.45 -64.76 2.30
CA ILE A 26 -12.77 -63.49 2.09
C ILE A 26 -11.82 -63.22 3.25
N TYR A 27 -10.58 -62.89 2.92
CA TYR A 27 -9.52 -62.65 3.87
C TYR A 27 -8.84 -61.31 3.61
N TYR A 28 -8.41 -60.63 4.68
CA TYR A 28 -7.69 -59.36 4.61
C TYR A 28 -6.53 -59.28 5.62
N SER A 29 -5.52 -58.46 5.34
CA SER A 29 -4.39 -58.18 6.23
C SER A 29 -3.86 -56.75 6.01
N THR A 30 -3.15 -56.19 6.99
CA THR A 30 -2.37 -54.94 6.83
C THR A 30 -0.91 -55.21 6.45
N ASN A 31 -0.53 -56.46 6.22
CA ASN A 31 0.79 -56.87 5.77
C ASN A 31 0.66 -57.93 4.69
N GLU A 32 1.21 -57.67 3.50
CA GLU A 32 1.12 -58.56 2.34
C GLU A 32 1.56 -59.99 2.66
N ASN A 33 2.63 -60.13 3.44
CA ASN A 33 3.24 -61.40 3.84
C ASN A 33 2.90 -61.81 5.29
N GLY A 34 1.95 -61.12 5.92
CA GLY A 34 1.55 -61.35 7.31
C GLY A 34 0.38 -62.32 7.45
N ASP A 35 -0.15 -62.38 8.68
CA ASP A 35 -1.36 -63.13 9.00
C ASP A 35 -2.59 -62.43 8.41
N TYR A 36 -3.48 -63.23 7.81
CA TYR A 36 -4.73 -62.75 7.25
C TYR A 36 -5.89 -63.12 8.18
N LEU A 37 -6.76 -62.15 8.42
CA LEU A 37 -8.02 -62.32 9.14
C LEU A 37 -9.13 -62.70 8.15
N LYS A 38 -9.98 -63.66 8.52
CA LYS A 38 -11.19 -63.97 7.74
C LYS A 38 -12.21 -62.85 8.00
N SER A 39 -12.55 -62.09 6.96
CA SER A 39 -13.60 -61.08 7.02
C SER A 39 -14.98 -61.73 7.04
N GLY A 40 -15.17 -62.79 6.24
CA GLY A 40 -16.46 -63.45 6.12
C GLY A 40 -16.46 -64.54 5.06
N GLN A 41 -17.65 -65.02 4.75
CA GLN A 41 -17.91 -65.92 3.63
C GLN A 41 -19.24 -65.55 2.97
N VAL A 42 -19.36 -65.82 1.68
CA VAL A 42 -20.58 -65.62 0.90
C VAL A 42 -21.01 -66.93 0.27
N GLU A 43 -22.30 -67.05 -0.03
CA GLU A 43 -22.90 -68.26 -0.65
C GLU A 43 -22.47 -68.44 -2.12
N THR A 44 -22.84 -69.57 -2.71
CA THR A 44 -22.59 -69.90 -4.13
C THR A 44 -22.99 -68.77 -5.08
N ASN A 45 -22.21 -68.58 -6.14
CA ASN A 45 -22.37 -67.55 -7.17
C ASN A 45 -22.33 -66.08 -6.69
N ILE A 46 -22.14 -65.80 -5.40
CA ILE A 46 -21.91 -64.43 -4.92
C ILE A 46 -20.46 -64.04 -5.21
N THR A 47 -20.29 -62.94 -5.95
CA THR A 47 -19.01 -62.50 -6.50
C THR A 47 -18.54 -61.16 -5.93
N GLU A 48 -19.15 -60.72 -4.83
CA GLU A 48 -18.75 -59.52 -4.11
C GLU A 48 -18.93 -59.67 -2.60
N HIS A 49 -18.10 -58.94 -1.84
CA HIS A 49 -18.18 -58.86 -0.38
C HIS A 49 -17.58 -57.55 0.11
N THR A 50 -18.26 -56.88 1.02
CA THR A 50 -17.76 -55.67 1.68
C THR A 50 -17.05 -56.02 2.97
N VAL A 51 -15.78 -55.65 3.05
CA VAL A 51 -15.01 -55.68 4.30
C VAL A 51 -15.25 -54.36 5.01
N ASP A 52 -15.83 -54.41 6.21
CA ASP A 52 -16.12 -53.25 7.05
C ASP A 52 -15.14 -53.10 8.21
N SER A 53 -15.38 -52.08 9.06
CA SER A 53 -14.62 -51.82 10.28
C SER A 53 -13.11 -51.66 10.04
N LEU A 54 -12.73 -51.25 8.83
CA LEU A 54 -11.35 -50.98 8.47
C LEU A 54 -10.92 -49.67 9.13
N LYS A 55 -9.66 -49.63 9.56
CA LYS A 55 -9.07 -48.40 10.09
C LYS A 55 -8.76 -47.46 8.94
N TYR A 56 -9.18 -46.21 9.07
CA TYR A 56 -8.88 -45.14 8.13
C TYR A 56 -7.35 -44.94 7.98
N GLY A 57 -6.90 -44.68 6.75
CA GLY A 57 -5.51 -44.35 6.42
C GLY A 57 -4.59 -45.57 6.27
N ASN A 58 -5.11 -46.79 6.38
CA ASN A 58 -4.33 -48.01 6.26
C ASN A 58 -4.42 -48.62 4.85
N GLU A 59 -3.32 -49.23 4.41
CA GLU A 59 -3.31 -50.14 3.26
C GLU A 59 -3.70 -51.55 3.70
N TYR A 60 -4.54 -52.18 2.90
CA TYR A 60 -5.05 -53.53 3.12
C TYR A 60 -4.78 -54.43 1.92
N PHE A 61 -4.46 -55.68 2.22
CA PHE A 61 -4.22 -56.76 1.27
C PHE A 61 -5.34 -57.78 1.39
N PHE A 62 -5.94 -58.17 0.28
CA PHE A 62 -7.13 -58.99 0.21
C PHE A 62 -6.91 -60.21 -0.66
N LYS A 63 -7.50 -61.33 -0.27
CA LYS A 63 -7.53 -62.56 -1.07
C LYS A 63 -8.81 -63.34 -0.82
N VAL A 64 -9.26 -64.04 -1.84
CA VAL A 64 -10.51 -64.83 -1.83
C VAL A 64 -10.19 -66.26 -2.22
N ARG A 65 -10.90 -67.24 -1.67
CA ARG A 65 -10.84 -68.64 -2.12
C ARG A 65 -12.24 -69.25 -2.16
N ALA A 66 -12.47 -70.16 -3.10
CA ALA A 66 -13.70 -70.94 -3.15
C ALA A 66 -13.63 -72.11 -2.15
N PHE A 67 -14.77 -72.56 -1.67
CA PHE A 67 -14.87 -73.78 -0.86
C PHE A 67 -16.06 -74.65 -1.27
N LYS A 68 -15.93 -75.94 -1.03
CA LYS A 68 -17.02 -76.93 -1.09
C LYS A 68 -16.84 -77.89 0.07
N ASP A 69 -17.83 -78.00 0.95
CA ASP A 69 -17.72 -78.66 2.24
C ASP A 69 -16.48 -78.16 3.02
N SER A 70 -15.50 -79.03 3.28
CA SER A 70 -14.21 -78.69 3.93
C SER A 70 -13.03 -78.69 2.95
N ILE A 71 -13.29 -78.63 1.65
CA ILE A 71 -12.28 -78.58 0.59
C ILE A 71 -12.20 -77.14 0.08
N TYR A 72 -10.97 -76.62 0.02
CA TYR A 72 -10.71 -75.22 -0.32
C TYR A 72 -9.83 -75.15 -1.57
N SER A 73 -10.11 -74.17 -2.43
CA SER A 73 -9.20 -73.83 -3.53
C SER A 73 -7.92 -73.17 -2.99
N ASN A 74 -6.93 -73.02 -3.87
CA ASN A 74 -5.89 -72.01 -3.65
C ASN A 74 -6.52 -70.62 -3.56
N PHE A 75 -5.83 -69.70 -2.87
CA PHE A 75 -6.22 -68.30 -2.85
C PHE A 75 -6.07 -67.65 -4.23
N SER A 76 -6.89 -66.63 -4.48
CA SER A 76 -6.70 -65.68 -5.56
C SER A 76 -5.34 -64.98 -5.45
N SER A 77 -4.97 -64.24 -6.49
CA SER A 77 -3.93 -63.22 -6.35
C SER A 77 -4.33 -62.19 -5.29
N ILE A 78 -3.33 -61.60 -4.64
CA ILE A 78 -3.55 -60.55 -3.65
C ILE A 78 -4.00 -59.28 -4.36
N GLN A 79 -5.07 -58.68 -3.86
CA GLN A 79 -5.51 -57.33 -4.23
C GLN A 79 -5.13 -56.37 -3.11
N LYS A 80 -4.66 -55.18 -3.46
CA LYS A 80 -4.30 -54.14 -2.50
C LYS A 80 -5.21 -52.93 -2.66
N GLN A 81 -5.60 -52.33 -1.54
CA GLN A 81 -6.37 -51.09 -1.52
C GLN A 81 -6.22 -50.38 -0.17
N SER A 82 -6.25 -49.05 -0.18
CA SER A 82 -6.21 -48.24 1.04
C SER A 82 -7.56 -47.61 1.34
N THR A 83 -7.90 -47.49 2.63
CA THR A 83 -9.00 -46.60 3.04
C THR A 83 -8.56 -45.15 2.82
N ILE A 84 -9.32 -44.40 2.04
CA ILE A 84 -9.03 -43.00 1.72
C ILE A 84 -10.19 -42.10 2.13
N PHE A 85 -9.88 -40.89 2.58
CA PHE A 85 -10.86 -39.83 2.81
C PHE A 85 -10.50 -38.65 1.89
N PRO A 86 -11.17 -38.54 0.72
CA PRO A 86 -10.96 -37.45 -0.20
C PRO A 86 -11.20 -36.10 0.48
N ALA A 87 -10.19 -35.23 0.48
CA ALA A 87 -10.35 -33.85 0.92
C ALA A 87 -11.03 -33.02 -0.18
N PRO A 88 -11.80 -31.97 0.17
CA PRO A 88 -12.23 -30.96 -0.81
C PRO A 88 -11.02 -30.34 -1.53
N SER A 89 -11.22 -29.79 -2.73
CA SER A 89 -10.13 -29.22 -3.54
C SER A 89 -10.47 -27.83 -4.07
N ASN A 90 -9.47 -27.14 -4.62
CA ASN A 90 -9.62 -25.84 -5.29
C ASN A 90 -10.36 -24.76 -4.48
N PRO A 91 -9.98 -24.47 -3.21
CA PRO A 91 -10.60 -23.40 -2.47
C PRO A 91 -10.34 -22.03 -3.11
N VAL A 92 -11.40 -21.30 -3.39
CA VAL A 92 -11.40 -19.93 -3.93
C VAL A 92 -12.05 -19.00 -2.92
N LEU A 93 -11.43 -17.84 -2.67
CA LEU A 93 -11.95 -16.80 -1.80
C LEU A 93 -12.30 -15.56 -2.62
N ASN A 94 -13.47 -14.99 -2.37
CA ASN A 94 -13.93 -13.74 -2.98
C ASN A 94 -14.41 -12.77 -1.90
N ILE A 95 -13.99 -11.52 -1.97
CA ILE A 95 -14.55 -10.44 -1.14
C ILE A 95 -15.89 -10.03 -1.76
N VAL A 96 -16.96 -10.12 -0.99
CA VAL A 96 -18.32 -9.76 -1.45
C VAL A 96 -18.65 -8.33 -1.06
N ASP A 97 -18.34 -7.97 0.18
CA ASP A 97 -18.54 -6.63 0.73
C ASP A 97 -17.57 -6.40 1.92
N TYR A 98 -17.78 -5.28 2.62
CA TYR A 98 -16.98 -4.86 3.76
C TYR A 98 -17.06 -5.77 5.00
N GLN A 99 -17.87 -6.83 5.03
CA GLN A 99 -17.92 -7.81 6.13
C GLN A 99 -17.95 -9.28 5.67
N THR A 100 -18.04 -9.51 4.36
CA THR A 100 -18.36 -10.83 3.80
C THR A 100 -17.25 -11.34 2.90
N ILE A 101 -16.75 -12.54 3.23
CA ILE A 101 -15.86 -13.33 2.36
C ILE A 101 -16.58 -14.62 1.97
N LYS A 102 -16.69 -14.86 0.67
CA LYS A 102 -17.23 -16.09 0.12
C LYS A 102 -16.10 -17.09 -0.16
N LEU A 103 -16.21 -18.28 0.40
CA LEU A 103 -15.36 -19.44 0.14
C LEU A 103 -16.11 -20.43 -0.75
N GLU A 104 -15.47 -20.90 -1.81
CA GLU A 104 -16.01 -21.93 -2.73
C GLU A 104 -14.96 -23.04 -2.89
N TRP A 105 -15.40 -24.29 -3.00
CA TRP A 105 -14.52 -25.45 -3.19
C TRP A 105 -15.17 -26.50 -4.08
N GLN A 106 -14.38 -27.48 -4.51
CA GLN A 106 -14.85 -28.67 -5.19
C GLN A 106 -14.99 -29.82 -4.19
N ASP A 107 -16.17 -30.44 -4.20
CA ASP A 107 -16.43 -31.70 -3.52
C ASP A 107 -15.70 -32.86 -4.23
N ASN A 108 -14.99 -33.68 -3.46
CA ASN A 108 -14.35 -34.91 -3.95
C ASN A 108 -14.75 -36.15 -3.13
N CYS A 109 -15.63 -35.99 -2.15
CA CYS A 109 -16.11 -37.05 -1.29
C CYS A 109 -17.59 -37.32 -1.64
N SER A 110 -18.06 -38.54 -1.40
CA SER A 110 -19.45 -38.91 -1.66
C SER A 110 -20.12 -39.55 -0.44
N PHE A 111 -19.39 -39.60 0.67
CA PHE A 111 -19.76 -40.29 1.90
C PHE A 111 -19.57 -39.41 3.14
N GLU A 112 -19.15 -38.16 2.98
CA GLU A 112 -19.00 -37.22 4.07
C GLU A 112 -20.36 -36.86 4.68
N ASN A 113 -20.38 -36.62 5.98
CA ASN A 113 -21.52 -36.04 6.66
C ASN A 113 -21.58 -34.53 6.46
N GLY A 114 -20.45 -33.90 6.13
CA GLY A 114 -20.39 -32.47 5.89
C GLY A 114 -18.99 -31.90 5.81
N TYR A 115 -18.91 -30.59 5.97
CA TYR A 115 -17.69 -29.79 5.89
C TYR A 115 -17.47 -28.91 7.12
N LYS A 116 -16.23 -28.81 7.58
CA LYS A 116 -15.81 -27.85 8.62
C LYS A 116 -14.97 -26.75 8.00
N VAL A 117 -15.42 -25.51 8.15
CA VAL A 117 -14.70 -24.31 7.72
C VAL A 117 -14.04 -23.69 8.93
N GLU A 118 -12.73 -23.49 8.84
CA GLU A 118 -11.95 -22.81 9.86
C GLU A 118 -11.28 -21.57 9.27
N ARG A 119 -11.21 -20.49 10.05
CA ARG A 119 -10.54 -19.24 9.67
C ARG A 119 -9.51 -18.86 10.73
N ARG A 120 -8.41 -18.26 10.30
CA ARG A 120 -7.53 -17.48 11.16
C ARG A 120 -7.21 -16.12 10.55
N ILE A 121 -6.88 -15.18 11.42
CA ILE A 121 -6.18 -13.94 11.06
C ILE A 121 -4.67 -14.24 11.11
N GLN A 122 -3.87 -13.59 10.27
CA GLN A 122 -2.42 -13.74 10.27
C GLN A 122 -1.85 -13.61 11.70
N GLY A 123 -1.08 -14.62 12.13
CA GLY A 123 -0.49 -14.68 13.48
C GLY A 123 -1.40 -15.23 14.58
N SER A 124 -2.64 -15.60 14.26
CA SER A 124 -3.58 -16.25 15.19
C SER A 124 -3.79 -17.75 14.87
N GLU A 125 -4.41 -18.46 15.82
CA GLU A 125 -4.84 -19.84 15.66
C GLU A 125 -6.08 -19.95 14.75
N TYR A 126 -6.26 -21.12 14.13
CA TYR A 126 -7.49 -21.43 13.39
C TYR A 126 -8.66 -21.64 14.36
N LEU A 127 -9.79 -21.02 14.03
CA LEU A 127 -11.07 -21.22 14.71
C LEU A 127 -12.07 -21.83 13.73
N GLU A 128 -12.82 -22.84 14.16
CA GLU A 128 -13.97 -23.33 13.41
C GLU A 128 -15.06 -22.26 13.42
N ILE A 129 -15.45 -21.81 12.22
CA ILE A 129 -16.45 -20.75 12.03
C ILE A 129 -17.75 -21.29 11.44
N ALA A 130 -17.73 -22.50 10.87
CA ALA A 130 -18.92 -23.19 10.41
C ALA A 130 -18.74 -24.71 10.33
N THR A 131 -19.82 -25.41 10.61
CA THR A 131 -20.06 -26.80 10.22
C THR A 131 -21.21 -26.81 9.22
N LEU A 132 -21.02 -27.43 8.07
CA LEU A 132 -21.97 -27.43 6.95
C LEU A 132 -22.39 -28.87 6.63
N ASP A 133 -23.58 -29.02 6.08
CA ASP A 133 -24.10 -30.31 5.63
C ASP A 133 -23.29 -30.89 4.45
N SER A 134 -23.53 -32.17 4.13
CA SER A 134 -22.91 -32.87 3.01
C SER A 134 -23.23 -32.21 1.65
N ASN A 135 -22.35 -32.42 0.67
CA ASN A 135 -22.46 -31.87 -0.68
C ASN A 135 -22.50 -30.33 -0.80
N ILE A 136 -22.31 -29.59 0.31
CA ILE A 136 -22.16 -28.13 0.25
C ILE A 136 -20.80 -27.79 -0.35
N VAL A 137 -20.79 -26.85 -1.30
CA VAL A 137 -19.60 -26.43 -2.07
C VAL A 137 -19.23 -24.96 -1.92
N ASN A 138 -19.94 -24.23 -1.04
CA ASN A 138 -19.67 -22.82 -0.77
C ASN A 138 -20.11 -22.41 0.64
N TYR A 139 -19.51 -21.34 1.16
CA TYR A 139 -19.82 -20.73 2.44
C TYR A 139 -19.52 -19.23 2.42
N SER A 140 -20.44 -18.41 2.93
CA SER A 140 -20.22 -16.96 3.10
C SER A 140 -19.96 -16.66 4.57
N ASP A 141 -18.74 -16.22 4.87
CA ASP A 141 -18.36 -15.75 6.20
C ASP A 141 -18.71 -14.27 6.36
N ASN A 142 -19.81 -14.00 7.08
CA ASN A 142 -20.28 -12.64 7.38
C ASN A 142 -19.79 -12.13 8.76
N THR A 143 -18.78 -12.79 9.34
CA THR A 143 -18.27 -12.50 10.70
C THR A 143 -16.89 -11.83 10.67
N VAL A 144 -16.47 -11.32 9.51
CA VAL A 144 -15.14 -10.73 9.33
C VAL A 144 -15.12 -9.32 9.91
N THR A 145 -14.36 -9.13 10.97
CA THR A 145 -14.20 -7.80 11.62
C THR A 145 -12.75 -7.31 11.63
N SER A 146 -11.83 -8.05 11.02
CA SER A 146 -10.39 -7.76 11.03
C SER A 146 -9.93 -7.21 9.70
N TYR A 147 -10.02 -5.89 9.57
CA TYR A 147 -9.57 -5.15 8.40
C TYR A 147 -8.05 -5.08 8.30
N ASP A 148 -7.58 -4.91 7.07
CA ASP A 148 -6.18 -4.80 6.66
C ASP A 148 -5.29 -5.95 7.14
N SER A 149 -5.88 -7.15 7.15
CA SER A 149 -5.22 -8.37 7.58
C SER A 149 -5.30 -9.46 6.52
N THR A 150 -4.33 -10.38 6.51
CA THR A 150 -4.45 -11.60 5.73
C THR A 150 -5.28 -12.62 6.52
N LEU A 151 -6.38 -13.06 5.92
CA LEU A 151 -7.23 -14.12 6.44
C LEU A 151 -6.88 -15.42 5.73
N SER A 152 -6.65 -16.48 6.50
CA SER A 152 -6.49 -17.83 5.96
C SER A 152 -7.70 -18.67 6.32
N TYR A 153 -8.32 -19.26 5.31
CA TYR A 153 -9.39 -20.23 5.47
C TYR A 153 -8.83 -21.62 5.22
N ARG A 154 -9.32 -22.61 5.96
CA ARG A 154 -9.13 -24.01 5.64
C ARG A 154 -10.43 -24.78 5.76
N ILE A 155 -10.56 -25.79 4.92
CA ILE A 155 -11.75 -26.62 4.76
C ILE A 155 -11.36 -28.08 4.79
N LYS A 156 -12.18 -28.89 5.45
CA LYS A 156 -12.06 -30.36 5.51
C LYS A 156 -13.45 -30.99 5.45
N ALA A 157 -13.54 -32.18 4.87
CA ALA A 157 -14.73 -33.01 4.97
C ALA A 157 -14.67 -33.82 6.28
N PHE A 158 -15.82 -34.17 6.85
CA PHE A 158 -15.90 -35.00 8.05
C PHE A 158 -16.96 -36.09 7.93
N THR A 159 -16.73 -37.19 8.65
CA THR A 159 -17.75 -38.17 9.04
C THR A 159 -17.93 -38.11 10.56
N ASP A 160 -18.84 -38.90 11.13
CA ASP A 160 -18.97 -39.04 12.59
C ASP A 160 -17.66 -39.48 13.28
N LEU A 161 -16.73 -40.09 12.55
CA LEU A 161 -15.55 -40.76 13.12
C LEU A 161 -14.22 -40.20 12.63
N ASN A 162 -14.15 -39.66 11.41
CA ASN A 162 -12.89 -39.20 10.83
C ASN A 162 -13.04 -37.83 10.16
N GLU A 163 -11.89 -37.22 9.87
CA GLU A 163 -11.80 -35.99 9.08
C GLU A 163 -10.78 -36.19 7.95
N SER A 164 -11.05 -35.58 6.80
CA SER A 164 -10.09 -35.52 5.71
C SER A 164 -8.90 -34.62 6.08
N ASN A 165 -7.83 -34.70 5.28
CA ASN A 165 -6.83 -33.63 5.28
C ASN A 165 -7.48 -32.26 4.96
N THR A 166 -6.86 -31.17 5.40
CA THR A 166 -7.34 -29.82 5.11
C THR A 166 -6.82 -29.32 3.77
N LYS A 167 -7.61 -28.47 3.11
CA LYS A 167 -7.13 -27.54 2.08
C LYS A 167 -7.29 -26.11 2.55
N SER A 168 -6.39 -25.24 2.13
CA SER A 168 -6.35 -23.86 2.60
C SER A 168 -6.20 -22.88 1.47
N GLN A 169 -6.75 -21.68 1.67
CA GLN A 169 -6.54 -20.52 0.83
C GLN A 169 -6.42 -19.28 1.72
N SER A 170 -5.67 -18.27 1.28
CA SER A 170 -5.59 -16.98 1.98
C SER A 170 -5.97 -15.82 1.08
N ILE A 171 -6.53 -14.77 1.68
CA ILE A 171 -6.88 -13.53 1.01
C ILE A 171 -6.52 -12.35 1.92
N TYR A 172 -6.04 -11.26 1.33
CA TYR A 172 -5.86 -10.00 2.06
C TYR A 172 -7.20 -9.27 2.09
N PHE A 173 -7.70 -8.97 3.28
CA PHE A 173 -8.94 -8.25 3.50
C PHE A 173 -8.61 -6.88 4.09
N GLY A 174 -8.35 -5.92 3.21
CA GLY A 174 -7.96 -4.57 3.58
C GLY A 174 -8.37 -3.58 2.50
N PHE A 175 -8.72 -2.39 2.95
CA PHE A 175 -9.25 -1.31 2.11
C PHE A 175 -8.75 0.06 2.61
N ALA A 176 -7.64 0.06 3.36
CA ALA A 176 -6.93 1.28 3.69
C ALA A 176 -6.47 2.02 2.42
N PRO A 177 -6.64 3.35 2.33
CA PRO A 177 -6.05 4.16 1.26
C PRO A 177 -4.54 4.03 1.23
N SER A 178 -3.92 4.35 0.10
CA SER A 178 -2.45 4.32 -0.03
C SER A 178 -1.94 5.50 -0.86
N ASN A 179 -0.61 5.64 -0.97
CA ASN A 179 0.05 6.66 -1.78
C ASN A 179 -0.39 8.10 -1.40
N LEU A 180 -0.43 8.39 -0.10
CA LEU A 180 -0.83 9.70 0.39
C LEU A 180 0.23 10.74 0.03
N SER A 181 -0.18 11.75 -0.72
CA SER A 181 0.66 12.87 -1.14
C SER A 181 0.02 14.20 -0.76
N ILE A 182 0.87 15.18 -0.45
CA ILE A 182 0.45 16.52 -0.06
C ILE A 182 1.15 17.52 -0.98
N SER A 183 0.41 18.49 -1.48
CA SER A 183 0.94 19.59 -2.28
C SER A 183 0.48 20.93 -1.71
N GLN A 184 1.39 21.90 -1.66
CA GLN A 184 1.06 23.27 -1.25
C GLN A 184 0.19 23.93 -2.34
N VAL A 185 -0.92 24.54 -1.93
CA VAL A 185 -1.81 25.28 -2.85
C VAL A 185 -1.64 26.79 -2.67
N THR A 186 -1.57 27.26 -1.42
CA THR A 186 -1.26 28.65 -1.05
C THR A 186 -0.30 28.66 0.14
N GLU A 187 0.04 29.83 0.65
CA GLU A 187 0.84 29.96 1.90
C GLU A 187 0.12 29.45 3.15
N THR A 188 -1.19 29.18 3.07
CA THR A 188 -2.00 28.72 4.21
C THR A 188 -2.92 27.55 3.85
N SER A 189 -2.70 26.89 2.70
CA SER A 189 -3.53 25.76 2.27
C SER A 189 -2.76 24.69 1.53
N VAL A 190 -3.22 23.44 1.68
CA VAL A 190 -2.65 22.25 1.06
C VAL A 190 -3.75 21.40 0.41
N GLU A 191 -3.37 20.63 -0.61
CA GLU A 191 -4.20 19.59 -1.21
C GLU A 191 -3.56 18.23 -0.92
N LEU A 192 -4.34 17.35 -0.31
CA LEU A 192 -4.04 15.94 -0.11
C LEU A 192 -4.62 15.13 -1.26
N LYS A 193 -3.89 14.12 -1.72
CA LYS A 193 -4.33 13.12 -2.69
C LYS A 193 -3.90 11.73 -2.24
N TRP A 194 -4.77 10.74 -2.43
CA TRP A 194 -4.49 9.33 -2.11
C TRP A 194 -5.04 8.42 -3.21
N GLN A 195 -4.62 7.16 -3.15
CA GLN A 195 -5.18 6.06 -3.92
C GLN A 195 -6.30 5.40 -3.11
N ASP A 196 -7.46 5.24 -3.74
CA ASP A 196 -8.55 4.44 -3.22
C ASP A 196 -8.28 2.95 -3.46
N ASN A 197 -8.42 2.15 -2.40
CA ASN A 197 -8.31 0.69 -2.42
C ASN A 197 -9.58 0.00 -1.92
N SER A 198 -10.65 0.77 -1.77
CA SER A 198 -11.95 0.32 -1.30
C SER A 198 -12.95 0.39 -2.45
N SER A 199 -14.02 -0.39 -2.35
CA SER A 199 -15.17 -0.33 -3.27
C SER A 199 -16.51 -0.37 -2.53
N PHE A 200 -16.45 -0.19 -1.20
CA PHE A 200 -17.55 -0.39 -0.27
C PHE A 200 -17.64 0.72 0.78
N GLU A 201 -16.71 1.67 0.77
CA GLU A 201 -16.59 2.78 1.72
C GLU A 201 -17.71 3.80 1.54
N ASP A 202 -18.21 4.32 2.66
CA ASP A 202 -19.06 5.50 2.66
C ASP A 202 -18.24 6.79 2.45
N GLY A 203 -16.92 6.71 2.66
CA GLY A 203 -15.95 7.76 2.38
C GLY A 203 -14.64 7.60 3.15
N PHE A 204 -13.94 8.73 3.28
CA PHE A 204 -12.62 8.79 3.93
C PHE A 204 -12.60 9.79 5.09
N LYS A 205 -11.89 9.43 6.16
CA LYS A 205 -11.56 10.33 7.28
C LYS A 205 -10.12 10.77 7.16
N ILE A 206 -9.90 12.08 7.19
CA ILE A 206 -8.59 12.70 7.12
C ILE A 206 -8.24 13.17 8.52
N GLU A 207 -7.06 12.78 9.00
CA GLU A 207 -6.51 13.26 10.25
C GLU A 207 -5.16 13.93 10.01
N LYS A 208 -4.88 14.94 10.82
CA LYS A 208 -3.61 15.64 10.84
C LYS A 208 -3.00 15.63 12.24
N ASN A 209 -1.69 15.57 12.31
CA ASN A 209 -0.90 15.82 13.51
C ASN A 209 -0.11 17.10 13.27
N VAL A 210 -0.19 18.04 14.22
CA VAL A 210 0.48 19.34 14.15
C VAL A 210 1.59 19.35 15.18
N ASN A 211 2.84 19.56 14.74
CA ASN A 211 4.02 19.61 15.60
C ASN A 211 4.13 18.41 16.56
N GLU A 212 3.78 17.21 16.07
CA GLU A 212 3.83 15.94 16.82
C GLU A 212 2.97 15.89 18.11
N THR A 213 1.97 16.76 18.23
CA THR A 213 1.10 16.85 19.43
C THR A 213 0.01 15.77 19.51
N GLY A 214 -0.23 15.03 18.42
CA GLY A 214 -1.24 14.00 18.31
C GLY A 214 -2.18 14.23 17.13
N TYR A 215 -2.83 13.16 16.66
CA TYR A 215 -3.74 13.25 15.52
C TYR A 215 -5.11 13.78 15.93
N VAL A 216 -5.62 14.73 15.15
CA VAL A 216 -6.98 15.26 15.22
C VAL A 216 -7.64 15.14 13.85
N GLU A 217 -8.97 15.01 13.83
CA GLU A 217 -9.74 15.00 12.58
C GLU A 217 -9.63 16.36 11.90
N SER A 218 -9.24 16.34 10.62
CA SER A 218 -9.22 17.51 9.75
C SER A 218 -10.53 17.61 8.96
N GLY A 219 -11.06 16.47 8.51
CA GLY A 219 -12.35 16.41 7.84
C GLY A 219 -12.68 15.04 7.31
N THR A 220 -13.79 14.98 6.58
CA THR A 220 -14.23 13.78 5.87
C THR A 220 -14.62 14.13 4.44
N VAL A 221 -14.51 13.15 3.55
CA VAL A 221 -15.03 13.22 2.19
C VAL A 221 -15.92 12.00 1.93
N SER A 222 -16.83 12.13 0.96
CA SER A 222 -17.73 11.04 0.54
C SER A 222 -16.98 9.91 -0.19
N SER A 223 -17.69 8.83 -0.49
CA SER A 223 -17.20 7.69 -1.28
C SER A 223 -16.53 8.13 -2.59
N ASP A 224 -15.54 7.36 -3.04
CA ASP A 224 -14.78 7.58 -4.27
C ASP A 224 -14.04 8.95 -4.38
N VAL A 225 -14.13 9.83 -3.38
CA VAL A 225 -13.40 11.11 -3.38
C VAL A 225 -11.97 10.86 -2.92
N VAL A 226 -11.01 11.13 -3.80
CA VAL A 226 -9.58 10.83 -3.60
C VAL A 226 -8.71 12.07 -3.34
N SER A 227 -9.33 13.20 -3.00
CA SER A 227 -8.60 14.42 -2.62
C SER A 227 -9.33 15.23 -1.55
N PHE A 228 -8.56 16.01 -0.80
CA PHE A 228 -9.06 16.92 0.23
C PHE A 228 -8.19 18.17 0.30
N THR A 229 -8.80 19.35 0.32
CA THR A 229 -8.09 20.62 0.48
C THR A 229 -8.33 21.18 1.87
N GLU A 230 -7.24 21.45 2.58
CA GLU A 230 -7.29 22.12 3.88
C GLU A 230 -6.77 23.55 3.77
N THR A 231 -7.47 24.50 4.39
CA THR A 231 -7.18 25.94 4.34
C THR A 231 -7.04 26.54 5.73
N GLY A 232 -6.39 27.70 5.85
CA GLY A 232 -6.26 28.41 7.12
C GLY A 232 -5.20 27.79 8.05
N LEU A 233 -4.20 27.13 7.47
CA LEU A 233 -3.09 26.52 8.19
C LEU A 233 -2.02 27.57 8.54
N ASN A 234 -1.37 27.41 9.70
CA ASN A 234 -0.22 28.22 10.04
C ASN A 234 1.00 27.71 9.29
N SER A 235 1.69 28.60 8.57
CA SER A 235 2.81 28.22 7.73
C SER A 235 4.09 27.83 8.48
N SER A 236 4.17 28.13 9.78
CA SER A 236 5.30 27.74 10.64
C SER A 236 5.18 26.34 11.24
N ASP A 237 4.02 25.70 11.09
CA ASP A 237 3.76 24.39 11.70
C ASP A 237 4.23 23.25 10.79
N LEU A 238 4.69 22.15 11.40
CA LEU A 238 4.92 20.87 10.75
C LEU A 238 3.63 20.05 10.79
N PHE A 239 3.21 19.54 9.63
CA PHE A 239 2.03 18.71 9.50
C PHE A 239 2.37 17.28 9.10
N THR A 240 1.74 16.31 9.75
CA THR A 240 1.70 14.92 9.29
C THR A 240 0.25 14.51 9.08
N TYR A 241 -0.09 14.07 7.87
CA TYR A 241 -1.43 13.61 7.54
C TYR A 241 -1.50 12.09 7.41
N ARG A 242 -2.69 11.56 7.66
CA ARG A 242 -3.06 10.18 7.39
C ARG A 242 -4.54 10.10 7.02
N VAL A 243 -4.90 9.12 6.19
CA VAL A 243 -6.27 8.94 5.70
C VAL A 243 -6.72 7.51 5.95
N ARG A 244 -7.99 7.28 6.30
CA ARG A 244 -8.57 5.94 6.39
C ARG A 244 -9.96 5.91 5.77
N ALA A 245 -10.34 4.77 5.19
CA ALA A 245 -11.68 4.53 4.70
C ALA A 245 -12.62 4.20 5.88
N TYR A 246 -13.91 4.47 5.71
CA TYR A 246 -14.93 4.07 6.69
C TYR A 246 -16.20 3.55 6.01
N VAL A 247 -16.89 2.64 6.69
CA VAL A 247 -18.23 2.13 6.35
C VAL A 247 -19.04 2.10 7.63
N SER A 248 -20.13 2.87 7.73
CA SER A 248 -20.92 3.01 8.96
C SER A 248 -20.01 3.37 10.16
N ASP A 249 -19.94 2.52 11.19
CA ASP A 249 -19.12 2.64 12.40
C ASP A 249 -17.74 1.97 12.27
N LYS A 250 -17.46 1.32 11.13
CA LYS A 250 -16.23 0.58 10.86
C LYS A 250 -15.22 1.44 10.12
N VAL A 251 -13.95 1.17 10.36
CA VAL A 251 -12.83 1.91 9.77
C VAL A 251 -11.74 0.94 9.34
N SER A 252 -11.06 1.27 8.25
CA SER A 252 -9.79 0.66 7.93
C SER A 252 -8.69 1.16 8.88
N SER A 253 -7.55 0.49 8.80
CA SER A 253 -6.25 1.06 9.14
C SER A 253 -6.01 2.33 8.34
N TYR A 254 -5.07 3.15 8.81
CA TYR A 254 -4.67 4.34 8.07
C TYR A 254 -3.76 3.98 6.90
N SER A 255 -3.74 4.88 5.91
CA SER A 255 -2.74 4.96 4.86
C SER A 255 -1.34 5.12 5.43
N ASP A 256 -0.35 5.10 4.54
CA ASP A 256 0.93 5.73 4.80
C ASP A 256 0.75 7.18 5.26
N THR A 257 1.63 7.63 6.16
CA THR A 257 1.65 9.01 6.64
C THR A 257 2.44 9.89 5.68
N SER A 258 1.99 11.12 5.47
CA SER A 258 2.69 12.10 4.63
C SER A 258 3.02 13.35 5.44
N ASN A 259 4.29 13.74 5.45
CA ASN A 259 4.77 14.93 6.16
C ASN A 259 4.79 16.13 5.22
N PHE A 260 4.45 17.31 5.74
CA PHE A 260 4.43 18.54 4.98
C PHE A 260 4.84 19.75 5.84
N GLU A 261 5.70 20.57 5.28
CA GLU A 261 6.06 21.90 5.78
C GLU A 261 5.81 22.91 4.67
N PHE A 262 5.28 24.08 5.01
CA PHE A 262 5.09 25.13 4.03
C PHE A 262 6.43 25.65 3.53
N GLN A 263 6.54 25.79 2.21
CA GLN A 263 7.53 26.66 1.60
C GLN A 263 6.99 28.09 1.70
N THR A 264 7.45 28.83 2.71
CA THR A 264 7.14 30.26 2.88
C THR A 264 8.11 31.09 2.06
N ILE A 265 7.60 32.11 1.35
CA ILE A 265 8.44 33.16 0.79
C ILE A 265 8.93 34.03 1.95
N GLY A 266 10.23 34.01 2.24
CA GLY A 266 10.84 34.88 3.23
C GLY A 266 11.13 36.27 2.66
N TYR A 267 10.73 37.33 3.37
CA TYR A 267 11.24 38.68 3.12
C TYR A 267 12.52 38.90 3.92
N ILE A 268 13.60 39.23 3.22
CA ILE A 268 14.89 39.62 3.81
C ILE A 268 15.09 41.11 3.56
N TYR A 269 14.93 41.90 4.61
CA TYR A 269 14.94 43.37 4.55
C TYR A 269 16.37 43.91 4.50
N ILE A 270 16.62 44.77 3.51
CA ILE A 270 17.88 45.48 3.27
C ILE A 270 17.65 46.99 3.39
N SER A 271 18.58 47.68 4.05
CA SER A 271 18.57 49.13 4.18
C SER A 271 19.99 49.67 4.24
N THR A 272 20.23 50.84 3.64
CA THR A 272 21.52 51.56 3.77
C THR A 272 21.86 51.96 5.21
N ALA A 273 20.85 52.01 6.10
CA ALA A 273 21.03 52.21 7.54
C ALA A 273 21.16 50.90 8.34
N GLY A 274 21.06 49.74 7.67
CA GLY A 274 21.16 48.41 8.25
C GLY A 274 22.60 48.02 8.65
N ASN A 275 22.76 46.81 9.18
CA ASN A 275 24.06 46.32 9.64
C ASN A 275 24.22 44.82 9.37
N ASP A 276 25.30 44.41 8.72
CA ASP A 276 25.52 43.00 8.35
C ASP A 276 26.00 42.10 9.51
N PHE A 277 26.50 42.71 10.60
CA PHE A 277 26.95 42.01 11.80
C PHE A 277 25.83 41.83 12.82
N THR A 278 24.99 42.85 13.02
CA THR A 278 23.93 42.84 14.03
C THR A 278 22.52 42.71 13.45
N GLY A 279 22.35 42.92 12.15
CA GLY A 279 21.08 42.72 11.46
C GLY A 279 20.73 41.24 11.35
N ASN A 280 19.44 40.95 11.31
CA ASN A 280 18.90 39.59 11.14
C ASN A 280 17.95 39.49 9.94
N GLY A 281 17.90 40.52 9.08
CA GLY A 281 17.07 40.53 7.88
C GLY A 281 15.59 40.80 8.14
N THR A 282 15.20 41.17 9.36
CA THR A 282 13.83 41.64 9.66
C THR A 282 13.70 43.14 9.42
N VAL A 283 12.46 43.64 9.31
CA VAL A 283 12.17 45.08 9.13
C VAL A 283 12.80 45.98 10.19
N ASN A 284 12.90 45.51 11.44
CA ASN A 284 13.45 46.28 12.56
C ASN A 284 14.99 46.20 12.64
N TYR A 285 15.58 45.14 12.08
CA TYR A 285 17.03 44.91 12.09
C TYR A 285 17.49 44.43 10.70
N PRO A 286 17.38 45.29 9.67
CA PRO A 286 17.71 44.92 8.30
C PRO A 286 19.22 44.70 8.13
N TYR A 287 19.60 43.91 7.12
CA TYR A 287 20.99 43.86 6.68
C TYR A 287 21.39 45.16 5.99
N GLY A 288 22.68 45.49 6.05
CA GLY A 288 23.25 46.71 5.47
C GLY A 288 23.59 46.57 3.99
N THR A 289 23.87 45.35 3.54
CA THR A 289 24.22 45.06 2.14
C THR A 289 23.26 44.09 1.48
N ILE A 290 23.02 44.29 0.19
CA ILE A 290 22.20 43.42 -0.65
C ILE A 290 22.84 42.04 -0.76
N GLN A 291 24.17 41.98 -0.92
CA GLN A 291 24.86 40.69 -1.03
C GLN A 291 24.70 39.84 0.24
N LYS A 292 24.67 40.44 1.44
CA LYS A 292 24.39 39.71 2.67
C LYS A 292 22.99 39.09 2.64
N GLY A 293 21.99 39.84 2.18
CA GLY A 293 20.63 39.34 1.96
C GLY A 293 20.58 38.14 1.02
N ILE A 294 21.20 38.26 -0.15
CA ILE A 294 21.30 37.16 -1.13
C ILE A 294 21.96 35.93 -0.51
N ASN A 295 23.04 36.11 0.26
CA ASN A 295 23.79 35.01 0.83
C ASN A 295 22.96 34.19 1.84
N VAL A 296 22.06 34.82 2.59
CA VAL A 296 21.20 34.13 3.57
C VAL A 296 19.86 33.66 2.99
N ALA A 297 19.46 34.17 1.83
CA ALA A 297 18.21 33.81 1.17
C ALA A 297 18.12 32.34 0.77
N ASN A 298 16.98 31.71 1.00
CA ASN A 298 16.61 30.41 0.47
C ASN A 298 15.93 30.57 -0.90
N THR A 299 15.81 29.46 -1.64
CA THR A 299 15.06 29.44 -2.90
C THR A 299 13.65 29.96 -2.70
N GLY A 300 13.23 30.92 -3.53
CA GLY A 300 11.92 31.56 -3.49
C GLY A 300 11.86 32.86 -2.67
N ASP A 301 12.86 33.13 -1.81
CA ASP A 301 12.87 34.33 -0.96
C ASP A 301 12.95 35.63 -1.77
N ILE A 302 12.48 36.71 -1.12
CA ILE A 302 12.55 38.08 -1.61
C ILE A 302 13.56 38.86 -0.76
N VAL A 303 14.66 39.29 -1.38
CA VAL A 303 15.57 40.29 -0.82
C VAL A 303 14.97 41.67 -1.11
N LEU A 304 14.35 42.27 -0.10
CA LEU A 304 13.55 43.49 -0.22
C LEU A 304 14.33 44.72 0.23
N LEU A 305 14.57 45.66 -0.68
CA LEU A 305 15.42 46.83 -0.48
C LEU A 305 14.57 48.06 -0.13
N SER A 306 15.00 48.77 0.92
CA SER A 306 14.53 50.13 1.22
C SER A 306 15.15 51.13 0.26
N ASP A 307 14.49 52.27 0.06
CA ASP A 307 15.05 53.41 -0.69
C ASP A 307 16.46 53.77 -0.21
N GLY A 308 17.34 54.04 -1.16
CA GLY A 308 18.74 54.34 -0.89
C GLY A 308 19.65 53.97 -2.06
N THR A 309 20.87 54.48 -2.00
CA THR A 309 21.92 54.12 -2.96
C THR A 309 22.86 53.09 -2.35
N TYR A 310 22.85 51.90 -2.93
CA TYR A 310 23.67 50.76 -2.58
C TYR A 310 24.89 50.72 -3.50
N LEU A 311 26.05 51.00 -2.93
CA LEU A 311 27.34 50.95 -3.63
C LEU A 311 27.83 49.50 -3.60
N GLU A 312 27.31 48.67 -4.50
CA GLU A 312 27.54 47.21 -4.49
C GLU A 312 27.76 46.62 -5.90
N SER A 313 28.38 45.43 -5.94
CA SER A 313 28.41 44.54 -7.12
C SER A 313 27.83 43.21 -6.67
N ILE A 314 26.53 43.03 -6.86
CA ILE A 314 25.82 41.87 -6.34
C ILE A 314 25.89 40.67 -7.30
N ASN A 315 25.91 39.47 -6.73
CA ASN A 315 25.82 38.20 -7.44
C ASN A 315 24.76 37.31 -6.79
N TYR A 316 23.86 36.76 -7.60
CA TYR A 316 22.82 35.83 -7.17
C TYR A 316 23.37 34.48 -6.68
N ASN A 317 24.63 34.15 -7.01
CA ASN A 317 25.33 32.92 -6.58
C ASN A 317 24.53 31.64 -6.94
N GLY A 318 23.90 31.63 -8.10
CA GLY A 318 23.08 30.55 -8.62
C GLY A 318 21.68 30.45 -8.00
N LYS A 319 21.30 31.35 -7.08
CA LYS A 319 20.05 31.25 -6.33
C LYS A 319 18.83 31.69 -7.14
N THR A 320 17.73 30.96 -6.96
CA THR A 320 16.41 31.27 -7.51
C THR A 320 15.64 32.13 -6.51
N ILE A 321 15.98 33.42 -6.46
CA ILE A 321 15.41 34.42 -5.54
C ILE A 321 14.95 35.66 -6.29
N THR A 322 14.18 36.52 -5.62
CA THR A 322 13.84 37.85 -6.13
C THR A 322 14.64 38.91 -5.37
N VAL A 323 15.33 39.80 -6.06
CA VAL A 323 15.85 41.05 -5.46
C VAL A 323 14.97 42.20 -5.95
N ALA A 324 14.34 42.93 -5.03
CA ALA A 324 13.36 43.94 -5.39
C ALA A 324 13.35 45.13 -4.43
N SER A 325 12.85 46.28 -4.89
CA SER A 325 12.50 47.40 -4.00
C SER A 325 11.10 47.21 -3.41
N HIS A 326 10.70 48.12 -2.52
CA HIS A 326 9.33 48.19 -1.99
C HIS A 326 8.24 48.42 -3.04
N TYR A 327 8.60 48.72 -4.30
CA TYR A 327 7.65 48.78 -5.43
C TYR A 327 6.77 47.52 -5.52
N ILE A 328 7.32 46.33 -5.24
CA ILE A 328 6.53 45.08 -5.31
C ILE A 328 5.51 44.92 -4.17
N VAL A 329 5.59 45.77 -3.14
CA VAL A 329 4.72 45.73 -1.96
C VAL A 329 3.56 46.71 -2.11
N ASP A 330 3.83 47.95 -2.55
CA ASP A 330 2.83 49.02 -2.59
C ASP A 330 2.58 49.63 -3.98
N GLY A 331 3.38 49.26 -4.99
CA GLY A 331 3.24 49.75 -6.37
C GLY A 331 3.70 51.20 -6.59
N LEU A 332 4.34 51.86 -5.61
CA LEU A 332 4.79 53.24 -5.76
C LEU A 332 6.05 53.34 -6.63
N GLU A 333 5.93 53.96 -7.81
CA GLU A 333 7.03 54.09 -8.78
C GLU A 333 8.26 54.82 -8.22
N SER A 334 8.08 55.68 -7.21
CA SER A 334 9.19 56.37 -6.54
C SER A 334 10.22 55.39 -5.96
N HIS A 335 9.79 54.19 -5.53
CA HIS A 335 10.73 53.17 -5.04
C HIS A 335 11.69 52.69 -6.14
N ILE A 336 11.26 52.70 -7.41
CA ILE A 336 12.12 52.33 -8.54
C ILE A 336 13.24 53.35 -8.71
N GLU A 337 12.91 54.63 -8.64
CA GLU A 337 13.87 55.73 -8.81
C GLU A 337 14.80 55.87 -7.60
N ASN A 338 14.29 55.64 -6.40
CA ASN A 338 15.02 55.87 -5.15
C ASN A 338 15.84 54.67 -4.66
N THR A 339 15.53 53.45 -5.13
CA THR A 339 16.28 52.25 -4.76
C THR A 339 17.32 51.93 -5.84
N ILE A 340 18.55 52.36 -5.59
CA ILE A 340 19.60 52.45 -6.61
C ILE A 340 20.73 51.47 -6.29
N ILE A 341 21.11 50.61 -7.23
CA ILE A 341 22.38 49.87 -7.22
C ILE A 341 23.37 50.61 -8.13
N ASP A 342 24.38 51.20 -7.52
CA ASP A 342 25.36 52.06 -8.19
C ASP A 342 26.73 51.36 -8.29
N GLY A 343 27.18 51.15 -9.53
CA GLY A 343 28.45 50.51 -9.86
C GLY A 343 29.67 51.44 -9.80
N GLU A 344 29.49 52.70 -9.39
CA GLU A 344 30.51 53.74 -9.16
C GLU A 344 31.43 54.02 -10.35
N ASN A 345 31.01 53.67 -11.56
CA ASN A 345 31.82 53.66 -12.79
C ASN A 345 33.07 52.77 -12.71
N VAL A 346 33.11 51.79 -11.80
CA VAL A 346 34.31 50.93 -11.59
C VAL A 346 34.00 49.44 -11.56
N ARG A 347 32.73 49.07 -11.36
CA ARG A 347 32.27 47.67 -11.24
C ARG A 347 30.96 47.46 -11.98
N ARG A 348 30.62 46.19 -12.18
CA ARG A 348 29.28 45.77 -12.59
C ARG A 348 28.32 45.92 -11.42
N CYS A 349 27.06 46.27 -11.65
CA CYS A 349 26.08 46.37 -10.58
C CYS A 349 25.53 45.00 -10.19
N VAL A 350 25.04 44.22 -11.17
CA VAL A 350 24.32 42.97 -10.92
C VAL A 350 24.85 41.83 -11.81
N THR A 351 25.15 40.69 -11.21
CA THR A 351 25.36 39.41 -11.91
C THR A 351 24.25 38.46 -11.53
N ILE A 352 23.55 37.92 -12.54
CA ILE A 352 22.45 36.98 -12.36
C ILE A 352 22.83 35.65 -13.02
N ASP A 353 22.93 34.61 -12.21
CA ASP A 353 23.42 33.29 -12.60
C ASP A 353 22.52 32.14 -12.10
N GLY A 354 21.38 32.47 -11.47
CA GLY A 354 20.35 31.52 -11.05
C GLY A 354 19.16 31.48 -12.00
N THR A 355 18.77 30.31 -12.48
CA THR A 355 17.58 30.11 -13.32
C THR A 355 16.31 30.41 -12.52
N GLY A 356 15.35 31.12 -13.10
CA GLY A 356 14.08 31.50 -12.45
C GLY A 356 14.20 32.63 -11.42
N SER A 357 15.36 33.29 -11.33
CA SER A 357 15.56 34.46 -10.47
C SER A 357 14.89 35.72 -11.05
N ALA A 358 14.66 36.72 -10.21
CA ALA A 358 14.04 37.97 -10.63
C ALA A 358 14.70 39.22 -10.03
N LEU A 359 14.84 40.27 -10.84
CA LEU A 359 15.26 41.61 -10.43
C LEU A 359 14.11 42.58 -10.72
N LYS A 360 13.55 43.24 -9.69
CA LYS A 360 12.31 44.02 -9.87
C LYS A 360 12.33 45.39 -9.21
N GLY A 361 11.89 46.42 -9.93
CA GLY A 361 11.58 47.71 -9.32
C GLY A 361 12.81 48.50 -8.87
N LEU A 362 13.93 48.46 -9.58
CA LEU A 362 15.22 49.02 -9.12
C LEU A 362 15.86 49.93 -10.18
N THR A 363 16.63 50.91 -9.74
CA THR A 363 17.52 51.68 -10.62
C THR A 363 18.92 51.07 -10.60
N ILE A 364 19.44 50.71 -11.78
CA ILE A 364 20.78 50.18 -11.98
C ILE A 364 21.62 51.20 -12.75
N THR A 365 22.65 51.73 -12.13
CA THR A 365 23.39 52.87 -12.70
C THR A 365 24.90 52.82 -12.50
N LYS A 366 25.62 53.56 -13.35
CA LYS A 366 27.08 53.73 -13.32
C LYS A 366 27.85 52.40 -13.28
N GLY A 367 27.28 51.33 -13.82
CA GLY A 367 28.00 50.09 -14.04
C GLY A 367 29.08 50.27 -15.13
N ARG A 368 30.28 49.73 -14.90
CA ARG A 368 31.40 49.78 -15.87
C ARG A 368 32.24 48.50 -15.89
N ARG A 369 32.07 47.69 -16.94
CA ARG A 369 32.87 46.49 -17.28
C ARG A 369 32.88 46.27 -18.80
N ASP A 370 33.70 45.31 -19.25
CA ASP A 370 33.85 44.99 -20.69
C ASP A 370 32.61 44.29 -21.28
N SER A 371 31.71 43.74 -20.44
CA SER A 371 30.45 43.14 -20.88
C SER A 371 29.42 43.15 -19.76
N GLY A 372 28.16 43.48 -20.09
CA GLY A 372 27.05 43.51 -19.13
C GLY A 372 27.32 44.46 -17.96
N SER A 373 27.65 45.72 -18.25
CA SER A 373 28.13 46.68 -17.25
C SER A 373 27.12 46.98 -16.14
N GLY A 374 25.83 47.15 -16.49
CA GLY A 374 24.77 47.26 -15.48
C GLY A 374 24.41 45.88 -14.95
N ILE A 375 23.90 45.02 -15.83
CA ILE A 375 23.46 43.67 -15.51
C ILE A 375 24.17 42.69 -16.44
N ARG A 376 24.70 41.59 -15.90
CA ARG A 376 25.18 40.45 -16.66
C ARG A 376 24.42 39.20 -16.27
N VAL A 377 23.92 38.48 -17.27
CA VAL A 377 23.27 37.19 -17.12
C VAL A 377 24.26 36.10 -17.52
N GLU A 378 24.49 35.13 -16.65
CA GLU A 378 25.47 34.04 -16.85
C GLU A 378 24.81 32.65 -16.80
N HIS A 379 25.58 31.62 -17.16
CA HIS A 379 25.19 30.20 -17.07
C HIS A 379 23.88 29.79 -17.79
N SER A 380 23.53 30.48 -18.89
CA SER A 380 22.27 30.26 -19.61
C SER A 380 21.03 30.42 -18.72
N SER A 381 21.13 31.23 -17.66
CA SER A 381 19.99 31.57 -16.82
C SER A 381 18.96 32.41 -17.59
N SER A 382 17.70 32.29 -17.18
CA SER A 382 16.55 32.98 -17.76
C SER A 382 15.83 33.86 -16.72
N PRO A 383 16.48 34.94 -16.24
CA PRO A 383 15.89 35.75 -15.19
C PRO A 383 14.76 36.64 -15.69
N THR A 384 13.86 37.02 -14.78
CA THR A 384 12.86 38.06 -15.03
C THR A 384 13.41 39.41 -14.57
N ILE A 385 13.53 40.38 -15.48
CA ILE A 385 13.90 41.77 -15.16
C ILE A 385 12.68 42.64 -15.44
N GLU A 386 12.14 43.28 -14.42
CA GLU A 386 10.83 43.93 -14.48
C GLU A 386 10.84 45.29 -13.78
N ASN A 387 10.28 46.33 -14.42
CA ASN A 387 10.16 47.67 -13.83
C ASN A 387 11.50 48.22 -13.30
N CYS A 388 12.59 47.99 -14.03
CA CYS A 388 13.92 48.47 -13.68
C CYS A 388 14.36 49.64 -14.57
N ASN A 389 14.93 50.68 -13.95
CA ASN A 389 15.59 51.77 -14.65
C ASN A 389 17.07 51.42 -14.87
N ILE A 390 17.44 50.98 -16.07
CA ILE A 390 18.83 50.62 -16.40
C ILE A 390 19.46 51.80 -17.16
N ILE A 391 20.12 52.70 -16.43
CA ILE A 391 20.57 53.99 -16.96
C ILE A 391 22.06 54.23 -16.70
N ALA A 392 22.72 55.02 -17.55
CA ALA A 392 24.11 55.46 -17.36
C ALA A 392 25.12 54.33 -17.08
N ASN A 393 24.91 53.15 -17.66
CA ASN A 393 25.85 52.03 -17.60
C ASN A 393 26.70 52.02 -18.88
N GLY A 394 28.03 52.00 -18.74
CA GLY A 394 28.96 52.17 -19.87
C GLY A 394 29.93 50.99 -20.01
N VAL A 395 30.42 50.75 -21.22
CA VAL A 395 31.41 49.69 -21.48
C VAL A 395 32.82 50.27 -21.34
N SER A 396 33.73 49.53 -20.72
CA SER A 396 35.16 49.70 -21.00
C SER A 396 35.47 48.90 -22.26
N ASP A 397 35.35 49.57 -23.41
CA ASP A 397 35.69 49.08 -24.75
C ASP A 397 34.99 47.77 -25.22
N PHE A 398 34.24 47.90 -26.33
CA PHE A 398 33.48 46.87 -27.09
C PHE A 398 32.10 46.51 -26.53
N GLY A 399 31.09 47.27 -26.98
CA GLY A 399 29.66 47.05 -26.68
C GLY A 399 28.95 45.99 -27.50
#